data_AF-A0A7C2BPZ5-F1
#
_entry.id   AF-A0A7C2BPZ5-F1
#
_cell.length_a   1.000
_cell.length_b   1.000
_cell.length_c   1.000
_cell.angle_alpha   90.00
_cell.angle_beta   90.00
_cell.angle_gamma   90.00
#
_symmetry.space_group_name_H-M   'P 1'
#
loop_
_entity.id
_entity.type
_entity.pdbx_description
1 polymer ?
#
loop_
_entity_poly.entity_id
_entity_poly.type
_entity_poly.pdbx_seq_one_letter_code
_entity_poly.pdbx_strand_id
1 'polypeptide(L)'
;MSKARLVTIVSIIGVVAILAVALPLTSAKAETAHGDHSKMAMKNMRTKPLSLEKIHSSHLPMVSKSMDKAIKAIEAGNKKTALAELHKAQKMLAAIKNGIGKLVKPKFANVRCPIMGSPIIPDRVTDSLIRDYKGQKIAFCCGGCPGPWDKLTDAEKDAKLAKVKPKPTEDHSMHKH
;
A
#
# COMPACT_ATOMS: atom_id res chain seq x y z
N MET A 1 -25.34 -16.86 46.91
CA MET A 1 -24.47 -15.67 46.76
C MET A 1 -25.02 -14.56 47.62
N SER A 2 -24.25 -14.07 48.60
CA SER A 2 -24.76 -13.16 49.63
C SER A 2 -24.99 -11.75 49.07
N LYS A 3 -26.09 -11.12 49.52
CA LYS A 3 -26.57 -9.78 49.12
C LYS A 3 -25.51 -8.67 49.28
N ALA A 4 -24.44 -8.93 50.03
CA ALA A 4 -23.32 -8.02 50.25
C ALA A 4 -22.42 -7.81 49.01
N ARG A 5 -22.41 -8.74 48.04
CA ARG A 5 -21.54 -8.61 46.83
C ARG A 5 -22.18 -7.82 45.68
N LEU A 6 -23.48 -7.55 45.74
CA LEU A 6 -24.20 -6.80 44.70
C LEU A 6 -24.10 -5.28 44.89
N VAL A 7 -23.94 -4.82 46.14
CA VAL A 7 -23.94 -3.39 46.49
C VAL A 7 -22.61 -2.70 46.10
N THR A 8 -21.49 -3.43 46.08
CA THR A 8 -20.17 -2.84 45.80
C THR A 8 -19.93 -2.56 44.31
N ILE A 9 -20.60 -3.28 43.40
CA ILE A 9 -20.41 -3.10 41.94
C ILE A 9 -21.20 -1.89 41.42
N VAL A 10 -22.33 -1.55 42.06
CA VAL A 10 -23.17 -0.40 41.65
C VAL A 10 -22.56 0.95 42.06
N SER A 11 -21.72 0.99 43.10
CA SER A 11 -21.06 2.25 43.52
C SER A 11 -19.89 2.70 42.62
N ILE A 12 -19.24 1.82 41.86
CA ILE A 12 -18.11 2.21 41.01
C ILE A 12 -18.58 2.83 39.69
N ILE A 13 -19.76 2.41 39.18
CA ILE A 13 -20.34 2.94 37.94
C ILE A 13 -20.98 4.33 38.16
N GLY A 14 -21.42 4.64 39.39
CA GLY A 14 -22.02 5.94 39.74
C GLY A 14 -21.03 7.11 39.89
N VAL A 15 -19.74 6.85 40.13
CA VAL A 15 -18.73 7.92 40.33
C VAL A 15 -18.10 8.39 39.01
N VAL A 16 -18.31 7.66 37.90
CA VAL A 16 -17.76 8.04 36.58
C VAL A 16 -18.67 9.03 35.82
N ALA A 17 -19.89 9.32 36.31
CA ALA A 17 -20.89 10.09 35.57
C ALA A 17 -21.11 11.55 36.05
N ILE A 18 -20.42 12.05 37.08
CA ILE A 18 -20.66 13.39 37.64
C ILE A 18 -19.37 14.19 37.84
N LEU A 19 -18.54 14.29 36.81
CA LEU A 19 -17.42 15.24 36.75
C LEU A 19 -17.23 15.76 35.30
N ALA A 20 -18.35 16.05 34.64
CA ALA A 20 -18.41 16.59 33.29
C ALA A 20 -19.12 17.95 33.22
N VAL A 21 -18.93 18.81 34.24
CA VAL A 21 -19.44 20.19 34.21
C VAL A 21 -18.37 21.14 34.73
N ALA A 22 -18.11 22.18 33.94
CA ALA A 22 -17.26 23.34 34.21
C ALA A 22 -15.75 23.18 33.99
N LEU A 23 -15.34 23.08 32.72
CA LEU A 23 -14.09 23.71 32.28
C LEU A 23 -14.42 24.86 31.32
N PRO A 24 -14.01 26.11 31.62
CA PRO A 24 -14.15 27.22 30.69
C PRO A 24 -13.25 26.98 29.47
N LEU A 25 -13.87 26.97 28.29
CA LEU A 25 -13.20 27.05 26.99
C LEU A 25 -12.54 28.42 26.85
N THR A 26 -11.36 28.60 27.45
CA THR A 26 -10.48 29.70 27.07
C THR A 26 -9.87 29.35 25.73
N SER A 27 -10.40 29.96 24.67
CA SER A 27 -9.82 29.91 23.33
C SER A 27 -8.43 30.56 23.36
N ALA A 28 -7.40 29.76 23.56
CA ALA A 28 -6.02 30.17 23.30
C ALA A 28 -5.90 30.41 21.79
N LYS A 29 -5.77 31.69 21.43
CA LYS A 29 -5.43 32.16 20.09
C LYS A 29 -4.02 31.67 19.79
N ALA A 30 -3.91 30.55 19.09
CA ALA A 30 -2.64 30.12 18.53
C ALA A 30 -2.34 31.01 17.32
N GLU A 31 -1.48 32.01 17.51
CA GLU A 31 -0.77 32.68 16.43
C GLU A 31 0.12 31.65 15.73
N THR A 32 -0.38 31.08 14.63
CA THR A 32 0.48 30.41 13.67
C THR A 32 1.21 31.49 12.88
N ALA A 33 2.40 31.84 13.35
CA ALA A 33 3.40 32.51 12.54
C ALA A 33 3.63 31.65 11.28
N HIS A 34 3.16 32.15 10.13
CA HIS A 34 3.49 31.61 8.82
C HIS A 34 4.98 31.86 8.56
N GLY A 35 5.80 30.90 8.98
CA GLY A 35 7.19 30.80 8.58
C GLY A 35 7.25 30.63 7.07
N ASP A 36 7.85 31.63 6.43
CA ASP A 36 8.25 31.69 5.04
C ASP A 36 8.91 30.36 4.63
N HIS A 37 8.15 29.50 3.94
CA HIS A 37 8.69 28.30 3.32
C HIS A 37 9.48 28.73 2.10
N SER A 38 10.73 29.11 2.37
CA SER A 38 11.77 29.33 1.40
C SER A 38 11.73 28.20 0.38
N LYS A 39 11.43 28.63 -0.85
CA LYS A 39 11.29 27.86 -2.07
C LYS A 39 12.65 27.21 -2.40
N MET A 40 12.99 26.14 -1.68
CA MET A 40 14.12 25.29 -2.04
C MET A 40 13.79 24.64 -3.37
N ALA A 41 14.47 25.13 -4.41
CA ALA A 41 14.44 24.60 -5.75
C ALA A 41 14.63 23.07 -5.69
N MET A 42 13.58 22.33 -6.00
CA MET A 42 13.65 20.89 -6.27
C MET A 42 14.48 20.71 -7.53
N LYS A 43 15.80 20.65 -7.35
CA LYS A 43 16.74 20.26 -8.40
C LYS A 43 16.31 18.87 -8.84
N ASN A 44 15.91 18.79 -10.10
CA ASN A 44 15.33 17.63 -10.74
C ASN A 44 16.36 16.49 -10.78
N MET A 45 16.54 15.80 -9.66
CA MET A 45 17.30 14.57 -9.57
C MET A 45 16.50 13.52 -10.32
N ARG A 46 16.89 13.29 -11.58
CA ARG A 46 16.58 12.04 -12.29
C ARG A 46 17.21 10.91 -11.48
N THR A 47 16.47 10.41 -10.50
CA THR A 47 16.88 9.25 -9.73
C THR A 47 16.88 8.07 -10.69
N LYS A 48 18.07 7.56 -10.98
CA LYS A 48 18.24 6.33 -11.77
C LYS A 48 17.33 5.26 -11.17
N PRO A 49 16.54 4.53 -11.97
CA PRO A 49 15.65 3.50 -11.44
C PRO A 49 16.45 2.54 -10.54
N LEU A 50 15.92 2.25 -9.35
CA LEU A 50 16.54 1.32 -8.41
C LEU A 50 16.71 -0.03 -9.12
N SER A 51 17.95 -0.51 -9.22
CA SER A 51 18.25 -1.87 -9.67
C SER A 51 17.91 -2.88 -8.58
N LEU A 52 17.67 -4.14 -8.96
CA LEU A 52 17.43 -5.24 -8.01
C LEU A 52 18.59 -5.38 -7.02
N GLU A 53 19.82 -5.28 -7.53
CA GLU A 53 21.04 -5.29 -6.74
C GLU A 53 21.03 -4.20 -5.65
N LYS A 54 20.67 -2.96 -6.00
CA LYS A 54 20.64 -1.83 -5.06
C LYS A 54 19.48 -1.90 -4.06
N ILE A 55 18.39 -2.56 -4.44
CA ILE A 55 17.30 -2.89 -3.52
C ILE A 55 17.82 -3.86 -2.45
N HIS A 56 18.51 -4.93 -2.87
CA HIS A 56 19.02 -5.97 -1.99
C HIS A 56 20.18 -5.49 -1.10
N SER A 57 21.22 -4.90 -1.69
CA SER A 57 22.47 -4.57 -0.98
C SER A 57 22.40 -3.34 -0.09
N SER A 58 21.41 -2.45 -0.31
CA SER A 58 21.36 -1.15 0.36
C SER A 58 19.98 -0.85 0.94
N HIS A 59 18.91 -0.89 0.15
CA HIS A 59 17.62 -0.43 0.64
C HIS A 59 17.01 -1.37 1.68
N LEU A 60 17.08 -2.69 1.49
CA LEU A 60 16.59 -3.67 2.47
C LEU A 60 17.34 -3.57 3.82
N PRO A 61 18.69 -3.56 3.85
CA PRO A 61 19.43 -3.32 5.09
C PRO A 61 19.08 -1.98 5.77
N MET A 62 18.86 -0.92 5.00
CA MET A 62 18.47 0.38 5.55
C MET A 62 17.07 0.35 6.18
N VAL A 63 16.11 -0.36 5.58
CA VAL A 63 14.79 -0.61 6.19
C VAL A 63 14.94 -1.34 7.51
N SER A 64 15.69 -2.45 7.53
CA SER A 64 15.94 -3.22 8.76
C SER A 64 16.54 -2.33 9.85
N LYS A 65 17.58 -1.57 9.52
CA LYS A 65 18.25 -0.66 10.47
C LYS A 65 17.32 0.41 11.04
N SER A 66 16.42 0.97 10.23
CA SER A 66 15.41 1.92 10.73
C SER A 66 14.37 1.24 11.62
N MET A 67 13.96 0.00 11.29
CA MET A 67 13.07 -0.78 12.16
C MET A 67 13.72 -1.10 13.51
N ASP A 68 14.99 -1.53 13.53
CA ASP A 68 15.72 -1.80 14.77
C ASP A 68 15.82 -0.56 15.67
N LYS A 69 16.07 0.60 15.07
CA LYS A 69 16.08 1.87 15.80
C LYS A 69 14.71 2.24 16.33
N ALA A 70 13.65 1.98 15.58
CA ALA A 70 12.28 2.20 16.04
C ALA A 70 11.96 1.31 17.24
N ILE A 71 12.34 0.02 17.21
CA ILE A 71 12.17 -0.92 18.32
C ILE A 71 12.90 -0.41 19.57
N LYS A 72 14.20 -0.08 19.45
CA LYS A 72 14.97 0.48 20.58
C LYS A 72 14.37 1.75 21.15
N ALA A 73 13.82 2.61 20.29
CA ALA A 73 13.14 3.83 20.73
C ALA A 73 11.83 3.53 21.47
N ILE A 74 11.07 2.50 21.06
CA ILE A 74 9.86 2.05 21.77
C ILE A 74 10.22 1.50 23.14
N GLU A 75 11.23 0.63 23.23
CA GLU A 75 11.74 0.06 24.48
C GLU A 75 12.19 1.15 25.46
N ALA A 76 12.81 2.22 24.95
CA ALA A 76 13.20 3.39 25.73
C ALA A 76 12.05 4.37 26.03
N GLY A 77 10.81 4.09 25.61
CA GLY A 77 9.66 5.00 25.76
C GLY A 77 9.72 6.26 24.89
N ASN A 78 10.70 6.38 23.98
CA ASN A 78 10.89 7.52 23.09
C ASN A 78 10.00 7.42 21.84
N LYS A 79 8.72 7.76 22.01
CA LYS A 79 7.70 7.72 20.96
C LYS A 79 8.05 8.59 19.74
N LYS A 80 8.68 9.76 19.95
CA LYS A 80 9.04 10.69 18.87
C LYS A 80 10.08 10.08 17.94
N THR A 81 11.13 9.49 18.49
CA THR A 81 12.17 8.81 17.69
C THR A 81 11.62 7.56 17.01
N ALA A 82 10.79 6.78 17.71
CA ALA A 82 10.15 5.61 17.13
C ALA A 82 9.33 5.96 15.88
N LEU A 83 8.47 6.98 15.96
CA LEU A 83 7.65 7.43 14.84
C LEU A 83 8.51 7.95 13.67
N ALA A 84 9.57 8.69 13.95
CA ALA A 84 10.47 9.20 12.92
C ALA A 84 11.17 8.08 12.13
N GLU A 85 11.66 7.04 12.83
CA GLU A 85 12.30 5.90 12.18
C GLU A 85 11.30 5.01 11.42
N LEU A 86 10.06 4.87 11.92
CA LEU A 86 8.98 4.20 11.18
C LEU A 86 8.63 4.92 9.87
N HIS A 87 8.47 6.25 9.90
CA HIS A 87 8.23 7.04 8.69
C HIS A 87 9.38 6.90 7.69
N LYS A 88 10.62 6.82 8.17
CA LYS A 88 11.78 6.59 7.32
C LYS A 88 11.73 5.20 6.67
N ALA A 89 11.41 4.15 7.43
CA ALA A 89 11.22 2.80 6.90
C ALA A 89 10.09 2.75 5.84
N GLN A 90 8.96 3.38 6.10
CA GLN A 90 7.84 3.46 5.14
C GLN A 90 8.24 4.13 3.83
N LYS A 91 8.98 5.25 3.87
CA LYS A 91 9.49 5.92 2.66
C LYS A 91 10.40 5.00 1.85
N MET A 92 11.29 4.26 2.51
CA MET A 92 12.17 3.31 1.82
C MET A 92 11.39 2.13 1.24
N LEU A 93 10.40 1.59 1.95
CA LEU A 93 9.52 0.53 1.44
C LEU A 93 8.73 0.99 0.20
N ALA A 94 8.24 2.23 0.18
CA ALA A 94 7.58 2.79 -1.01
C ALA A 94 8.54 2.86 -2.21
N ALA A 95 9.79 3.26 -1.99
CA ALA A 95 10.81 3.26 -3.04
C ALA A 95 11.14 1.84 -3.54
N ILE A 96 11.25 0.87 -2.63
CA ILE A 96 11.44 -0.54 -2.96
C ILE A 96 10.26 -1.08 -3.77
N LYS A 97 9.01 -0.86 -3.32
CA LYS A 97 7.79 -1.28 -4.04
C LYS A 97 7.80 -0.77 -5.48
N ASN A 98 8.13 0.50 -5.67
CA ASN A 98 8.22 1.12 -6.99
C ASN A 98 9.38 0.56 -7.83
N GLY A 99 10.52 0.25 -7.20
CA GLY A 99 11.65 -0.40 -7.86
C GLY A 99 11.32 -1.82 -8.31
N ILE A 100 10.80 -2.65 -7.41
CA ILE A 100 10.38 -4.03 -7.70
C ILE A 100 9.28 -4.05 -8.76
N GLY A 101 8.28 -3.18 -8.69
CA GLY A 101 7.20 -3.11 -9.69
C GLY A 101 7.70 -2.83 -11.11
N LYS A 102 8.83 -2.14 -11.27
CA LYS A 102 9.49 -1.94 -12.58
C LYS A 102 10.25 -3.18 -13.06
N LEU A 103 10.70 -4.01 -12.14
CA LEU A 103 11.50 -5.22 -12.42
C LEU A 103 10.62 -6.45 -12.63
N VAL A 104 9.52 -6.54 -11.88
CA VAL A 104 8.56 -7.63 -11.93
C VAL A 104 7.32 -7.14 -12.66
N LYS A 105 7.30 -7.30 -13.99
CA LYS A 105 6.12 -7.00 -14.79
C LYS A 105 5.00 -7.99 -14.39
N PRO A 106 3.81 -7.54 -13.99
CA PRO A 106 2.72 -8.45 -13.66
C PRO A 106 2.37 -9.32 -14.86
N LYS A 107 2.42 -10.64 -14.67
CA LYS A 107 2.04 -11.61 -15.70
C LYS A 107 0.52 -11.72 -15.72
N PHE A 108 -0.10 -11.06 -16.69
CA PHE A 108 -1.53 -11.17 -16.94
C PHE A 108 -1.84 -12.47 -17.70
N ALA A 109 -3.01 -13.06 -17.45
CA ALA A 109 -3.45 -14.23 -18.22
C ALA A 109 -3.88 -13.89 -19.66
N ASN A 110 -3.91 -12.61 -20.01
CA ASN A 110 -4.31 -12.11 -21.32
C ASN A 110 -3.30 -11.08 -21.85
N VAL A 111 -3.05 -11.11 -23.16
CA VAL A 111 -2.23 -10.12 -23.88
C VAL A 111 -3.08 -9.08 -24.61
N ARG A 112 -4.39 -9.35 -24.75
CA ARG A 112 -5.39 -8.42 -25.28
C ARG A 112 -6.58 -8.32 -24.32
N CYS A 113 -7.26 -7.19 -24.30
CA CYS A 113 -8.42 -6.96 -23.46
C CYS A 113 -9.54 -7.96 -23.81
N PRO A 114 -10.10 -8.72 -22.86
CA PRO A 114 -11.14 -9.71 -23.15
C PRO A 114 -12.49 -9.07 -23.52
N ILE A 115 -12.68 -7.79 -23.24
CA ILE A 115 -13.91 -7.05 -23.57
C ILE A 115 -13.82 -6.41 -24.96
N MET A 116 -12.76 -5.65 -25.22
CA MET A 116 -12.61 -4.86 -26.46
C MET A 116 -11.62 -5.44 -27.47
N GLY A 117 -10.80 -6.42 -27.08
CA GLY A 117 -9.77 -6.99 -27.93
C GLY A 117 -8.55 -6.08 -28.16
N SER A 118 -8.45 -4.88 -27.59
CA SER A 118 -7.26 -4.02 -27.72
C SER A 118 -6.04 -4.62 -27.00
N PRO A 119 -4.79 -4.39 -27.47
CA PRO A 119 -3.58 -4.86 -26.78
C PRO A 119 -3.49 -4.37 -25.33
N ILE A 120 -2.99 -5.22 -24.44
CA ILE A 120 -2.62 -4.81 -23.08
C ILE A 120 -1.21 -4.23 -23.11
N ILE A 121 -1.06 -3.02 -22.59
CA ILE A 121 0.23 -2.37 -22.39
C ILE A 121 0.52 -2.44 -20.88
N PRO A 122 1.35 -3.39 -20.40
CA PRO A 122 1.48 -3.67 -18.96
C PRO A 122 1.82 -2.43 -18.12
N ASP A 123 2.67 -1.55 -18.65
CA ASP A 123 3.11 -0.33 -17.97
C ASP A 123 2.00 0.72 -17.78
N ARG A 124 0.83 0.53 -18.42
CA ARG A 124 -0.34 1.41 -18.30
C ARG A 124 -1.49 0.78 -17.51
N VAL A 125 -1.33 -0.46 -17.05
CA VAL A 125 -2.37 -1.16 -16.29
C VAL A 125 -2.25 -0.77 -14.82
N THR A 126 -3.24 -0.04 -14.31
CA THR A 126 -3.39 0.26 -12.88
C THR A 126 -4.22 -0.81 -12.18
N ASP A 127 -4.19 -0.85 -10.85
CA ASP A 127 -4.95 -1.84 -10.06
C ASP A 127 -6.45 -1.84 -10.36
N SER A 128 -7.04 -0.68 -10.66
CA SER A 128 -8.45 -0.54 -11.07
C SER A 128 -8.78 -1.23 -12.40
N LEU A 129 -7.77 -1.47 -13.25
CA LEU A 129 -7.87 -2.14 -14.54
C LEU A 129 -7.50 -3.64 -14.44
N ILE A 130 -7.48 -4.20 -13.23
CA ILE A 130 -7.19 -5.60 -12.99
C ILE A 130 -8.39 -6.27 -12.31
N ARG A 131 -8.65 -7.54 -12.65
CA ARG A 131 -9.52 -8.43 -11.89
C ARG A 131 -8.80 -9.74 -11.60
N ASP A 132 -9.00 -10.27 -10.40
CA ASP A 132 -8.61 -11.64 -10.10
C ASP A 132 -9.73 -12.59 -10.53
N TYR A 133 -9.39 -13.60 -11.33
CA TYR A 133 -10.33 -14.60 -11.83
C TYR A 133 -9.64 -15.96 -11.87
N LYS A 134 -10.18 -16.96 -11.15
CA LYS A 134 -9.61 -18.31 -11.02
C LYS A 134 -8.11 -18.31 -10.67
N GLY A 135 -7.71 -17.43 -9.73
CA GLY A 135 -6.32 -17.28 -9.30
C GLY A 135 -5.39 -16.57 -10.29
N GLN A 136 -5.93 -16.06 -11.41
CA GLN A 136 -5.17 -15.33 -12.43
C GLN A 136 -5.52 -13.84 -12.44
N LYS A 137 -4.54 -13.00 -12.77
CA LYS A 137 -4.76 -11.57 -13.00
C LYS A 137 -5.16 -11.31 -14.43
N ILE A 138 -6.34 -10.70 -14.61
CA ILE A 138 -6.89 -10.29 -15.91
C ILE A 138 -6.75 -8.78 -16.03
N ALA A 139 -6.09 -8.31 -17.09
CA ALA A 139 -5.90 -6.89 -17.35
C ALA A 139 -6.89 -6.35 -18.39
N PHE A 140 -7.27 -5.08 -18.24
CA PHE A 140 -8.12 -4.35 -19.17
C PHE A 140 -7.39 -3.16 -19.79
N CYS A 141 -7.76 -2.81 -21.03
CA CYS A 141 -7.13 -1.71 -21.75
C CYS A 141 -7.60 -0.31 -21.31
N CYS A 142 -8.77 -0.20 -20.66
CA CYS A 142 -9.35 1.07 -20.22
C CYS A 142 -10.37 0.88 -19.10
N GLY A 143 -10.75 1.99 -18.45
CA GLY A 143 -11.69 1.99 -17.31
C GLY A 143 -13.12 1.57 -17.63
N GLY A 144 -13.50 1.51 -18.91
CA GLY A 144 -14.85 1.08 -19.33
C GLY A 144 -15.03 -0.44 -19.40
N CYS A 145 -13.96 -1.23 -19.34
CA CYS A 145 -14.02 -2.68 -19.50
C CYS A 145 -14.29 -3.51 -18.22
N PRO A 146 -13.81 -3.11 -17.03
CA PRO A 146 -14.03 -3.92 -15.82
C PRO A 146 -15.51 -4.08 -15.46
N GLY A 147 -16.32 -3.03 -15.59
CA GLY A 147 -17.76 -3.09 -15.27
C GLY A 147 -18.54 -4.13 -16.11
N PRO A 148 -18.42 -4.11 -17.46
CA PRO A 148 -18.99 -5.16 -18.31
C PRO A 148 -18.43 -6.55 -17.99
N TRP A 149 -17.13 -6.68 -17.70
CA TRP A 149 -16.53 -7.96 -17.33
C TRP A 149 -17.13 -8.56 -16.06
N ASP A 150 -17.36 -7.74 -15.05
CA ASP A 150 -17.90 -8.18 -13.76
C ASP A 150 -19.33 -8.74 -13.89
N LYS A 151 -20.07 -8.35 -14.94
CA LYS A 151 -21.43 -8.83 -15.25
C LYS A 151 -21.47 -10.14 -16.03
N LEU A 152 -20.34 -10.60 -16.57
CA LEU A 152 -20.28 -11.84 -17.34
C LEU A 152 -20.37 -13.06 -16.41
N THR A 153 -21.03 -14.10 -16.90
CA THR A 153 -20.94 -15.45 -16.34
C THR A 153 -19.53 -16.01 -16.49
N ASP A 154 -19.19 -17.00 -15.66
CA ASP A 154 -17.87 -17.64 -15.74
C ASP A 154 -17.63 -18.32 -17.10
N ALA A 155 -18.67 -18.89 -17.71
CA ALA A 155 -18.59 -19.47 -19.05
C ALA A 155 -18.22 -18.41 -20.11
N GLU A 156 -18.83 -17.22 -20.04
CA GLU A 156 -18.51 -16.11 -20.95
C GLU A 156 -17.10 -15.55 -20.69
N LYS A 157 -16.68 -15.46 -19.43
CA LYS A 157 -15.32 -15.05 -19.06
C LYS A 157 -14.29 -16.02 -19.62
N ASP A 158 -14.50 -17.33 -19.46
CA ASP A 158 -13.64 -18.37 -19.99
C ASP A 158 -13.55 -18.29 -21.52
N ALA A 159 -14.69 -18.16 -22.19
CA ALA A 159 -14.77 -18.05 -23.65
C ALA A 159 -14.05 -16.80 -24.18
N LYS A 160 -14.16 -15.66 -23.50
CA LYS A 160 -13.44 -14.43 -23.88
C LYS A 160 -11.95 -14.57 -23.64
N LEU A 161 -11.53 -15.12 -22.50
CA LEU A 161 -10.11 -15.31 -22.19
C LEU A 161 -9.44 -16.27 -23.17
N ALA A 162 -10.10 -17.36 -23.57
CA ALA A 162 -9.56 -18.29 -24.56
C ALA A 162 -9.12 -17.60 -25.87
N LYS A 163 -9.79 -16.51 -26.26
CA LYS A 163 -9.48 -15.73 -27.47
C LYS A 163 -8.31 -14.76 -27.33
N VAL A 164 -7.92 -14.41 -26.09
CA VAL A 164 -6.94 -13.34 -25.81
C VAL A 164 -5.76 -13.79 -24.96
N LYS A 165 -5.69 -15.09 -24.63
CA LYS A 165 -4.56 -15.70 -23.94
C LYS A 165 -3.28 -15.55 -24.77
N PRO A 166 -2.12 -15.36 -24.13
CA PRO A 166 -0.84 -15.50 -24.80
C PRO A 166 -0.74 -16.89 -25.42
N LYS A 167 -0.23 -17.00 -26.64
CA LYS A 167 0.20 -18.31 -27.17
C LYS A 167 1.29 -18.85 -26.23
N PRO A 168 1.35 -20.17 -25.97
CA PRO A 168 2.49 -20.75 -25.28
C PRO A 168 3.74 -20.38 -26.07
N THR A 169 4.54 -19.45 -25.56
CA THR A 169 5.88 -19.22 -26.07
C THR A 169 6.71 -20.38 -25.57
N GLU A 170 7.22 -21.20 -26.48
CA GLU A 170 8.30 -22.13 -26.16
C GLU A 170 9.41 -21.35 -25.49
N ASP A 171 9.62 -21.67 -24.21
CA ASP A 171 10.68 -21.17 -23.37
C ASP A 171 12.00 -21.36 -24.12
N HIS A 172 12.58 -20.28 -24.63
CA HIS A 172 13.95 -20.29 -25.13
C HIS A 172 14.86 -20.43 -23.91
N SER A 173 14.96 -21.68 -23.45
CA SER A 173 16.08 -22.22 -22.72
C SER A 173 17.33 -22.07 -23.59
N MET A 174 17.96 -20.91 -23.52
CA MET A 174 19.36 -20.70 -23.89
C MET A 174 20.05 -19.95 -22.76
N HIS A 175 20.20 -20.63 -21.62
CA HIS A 175 21.38 -20.44 -20.79
C HIS A 175 22.36 -21.54 -21.18
N LYS A 176 23.18 -21.27 -22.20
CA LYS A 176 24.42 -22.01 -22.39
C LYS A 176 25.42 -21.44 -21.37
N HIS A 177 25.88 -22.31 -20.47
CA HIS A 177 27.08 -22.10 -19.66
C HIS A 177 28.32 -22.11 -20.55
#